data_AF-A0A7C5YP33-F1
#
_entry.id   AF-A0A7C5YP33-F1
#
_cell.length_a   1.000
_cell.length_b   1.000
_cell.length_c   1.000
_cell.angle_alpha   90.00
_cell.angle_beta   90.00
_cell.angle_gamma   90.00
#
_symmetry.space_group_name_H-M   'P 1'
#
loop_
_entity.id
_entity.type
_entity.pdbx_description
1 polymer ?
#
loop_
_entity_poly.entity_id
_entity_poly.type
_entity_poly.pdbx_seq_one_letter_code
_entity_poly.pdbx_strand_id
1 'polypeptide(L)'
;MRSAQRSTTRIALGVAGVLLLLYVGNIGVGYYQASRMQLSTLRPSQFTVFGFPAVEMEERRWKIIITHEVPKVVEMLREIAFERPEFGTEDQQNFRRVPMEEVMRTLPVVLTEQHIEKVWVESREAETLRAQRAYYVVHLRLTTEGRARLWHYAREQLARSRVLGEKLRDQRLLVVVGEQPWAAPIISSEVASSWWLMSRFSMLQPSDVQIFPIYDEEIANTIAQGFAEAKQKAIATASRSQP
;
A
#
# COMPACT_ATOMS: atom_id res chain seq x y z
N MET A 1 27.33 -22.77 -41.50
CA MET A 1 26.28 -22.42 -40.50
C MET A 1 26.80 -22.07 -39.10
N ARG A 2 27.93 -22.60 -38.60
CA ARG A 2 28.43 -22.30 -37.23
C ARG A 2 28.98 -20.87 -37.00
N SER A 3 29.39 -20.16 -38.05
CA SER A 3 29.93 -18.78 -37.95
C SER A 3 28.84 -17.72 -37.76
N ALA A 4 27.71 -17.86 -38.47
CA ALA A 4 26.58 -16.95 -38.36
C ALA A 4 25.99 -16.95 -36.94
N GLN A 5 25.88 -18.14 -36.32
CA GLN A 5 25.33 -18.33 -34.97
C GLN A 5 26.18 -17.66 -33.87
N ARG A 6 27.53 -17.70 -33.99
CA ARG A 6 28.44 -16.99 -33.06
C ARG A 6 28.35 -15.48 -33.16
N SER A 7 28.06 -14.95 -34.36
CA SER A 7 27.85 -13.52 -34.59
C SER A 7 26.54 -13.06 -33.93
N THR A 8 25.46 -13.81 -34.10
CA THR A 8 24.15 -13.49 -33.49
C THR A 8 24.22 -13.53 -31.97
N THR A 9 24.93 -14.50 -31.37
CA THR A 9 25.09 -14.57 -29.90
C THR A 9 25.85 -13.36 -29.33
N ARG A 10 26.88 -12.86 -30.02
CA ARG A 10 27.63 -11.67 -29.58
C ARG A 10 26.79 -10.41 -29.68
N ILE A 11 26.02 -10.26 -30.76
CA ILE A 11 25.08 -9.14 -30.92
C ILE A 11 24.00 -9.20 -29.83
N ALA A 12 23.42 -10.38 -29.59
CA ALA A 12 22.41 -10.56 -28.55
C ALA A 12 22.94 -10.24 -27.14
N LEU A 13 24.16 -10.68 -26.81
CA LEU A 13 24.84 -10.34 -25.55
C LEU A 13 25.11 -8.83 -25.44
N GLY A 14 25.55 -8.19 -26.53
CA GLY A 14 25.76 -6.75 -26.56
C GLY A 14 24.46 -5.98 -26.31
N VAL A 15 23.37 -6.35 -27.02
CA VAL A 15 22.04 -5.75 -26.83
C VAL A 15 21.53 -5.98 -25.41
N ALA A 16 21.63 -7.20 -24.89
CA ALA A 16 21.23 -7.53 -23.53
C ALA A 16 22.01 -6.72 -22.49
N GLY A 17 23.33 -6.56 -22.68
CA GLY A 17 24.18 -5.75 -21.82
C GLY A 17 23.79 -4.26 -21.82
N VAL A 18 23.53 -3.69 -22.99
CA VAL A 18 23.07 -2.30 -23.12
C VAL A 18 21.70 -2.11 -22.46
N LEU A 19 20.76 -3.03 -22.69
CA LEU A 19 19.43 -2.98 -22.06
C LEU A 19 19.53 -3.10 -20.53
N LEU A 20 20.41 -3.95 -20.02
CA LEU A 20 20.65 -4.09 -18.58
C LEU A 20 21.22 -2.80 -17.98
N LEU A 21 22.20 -2.18 -18.64
CA LEU A 21 22.78 -0.91 -18.20
C LEU A 21 21.76 0.22 -18.21
N LEU A 22 20.95 0.33 -19.26
CA LEU A 22 19.85 1.31 -19.32
C LEU A 22 18.83 1.07 -18.21
N TYR A 23 18.49 -0.20 -17.93
CA TYR A 23 17.58 -0.58 -16.87
C TYR A 23 18.10 -0.19 -15.49
N VAL A 24 19.35 -0.55 -15.16
CA VAL A 24 19.99 -0.21 -13.88
C VAL A 24 20.18 1.30 -13.73
N GLY A 25 20.60 1.98 -14.81
CA GLY A 25 20.74 3.44 -14.85
C GLY A 25 19.41 4.14 -14.58
N ASN A 26 18.33 3.67 -15.21
CA ASN A 26 16.98 4.20 -14.97
C ASN A 26 16.59 4.05 -13.50
N ILE A 27 16.71 2.85 -12.92
CA ILE A 27 16.43 2.59 -11.50
C ILE A 27 17.24 3.52 -10.59
N GLY A 28 18.53 3.69 -10.84
CA GLY A 28 19.42 4.55 -10.05
C GLY A 28 18.99 6.02 -10.09
N VAL A 29 18.61 6.53 -11.26
CA VAL A 29 18.14 7.91 -11.41
C VAL A 29 16.80 8.13 -10.73
N GLY A 30 15.83 7.24 -10.91
CA GLY A 30 14.53 7.40 -10.24
C GLY A 30 14.63 7.25 -8.73
N TYR A 31 15.48 6.36 -8.25
CA TYR A 31 15.84 6.29 -6.83
C TYR A 31 16.38 7.64 -6.34
N TYR A 32 17.33 8.22 -7.07
CA TYR A 32 17.98 9.46 -6.68
C TYR A 32 16.97 10.61 -6.62
N GLN A 33 16.14 10.76 -7.65
CA GLN A 33 15.10 11.80 -7.70
C GLN A 33 14.08 11.62 -6.58
N ALA A 34 13.55 10.41 -6.40
CA ALA A 34 12.60 10.12 -5.33
C ALA A 34 13.21 10.44 -3.97
N SER A 35 14.44 9.99 -3.69
CA SER A 35 15.11 10.26 -2.39
C SER A 35 15.29 11.74 -2.05
N ARG A 36 15.22 12.66 -3.03
CA ARG A 36 15.35 14.10 -2.85
C ARG A 36 14.03 14.86 -2.96
N MET A 37 12.91 14.18 -3.16
CA MET A 37 11.60 14.84 -3.12
C MET A 37 11.33 15.36 -1.72
N GLN A 38 11.09 16.66 -1.61
CA GLN A 38 10.65 17.30 -0.37
C GLN A 38 9.13 17.11 -0.27
N LEU A 39 8.71 16.19 0.59
CA LEU A 39 7.31 15.93 0.86
C LEU A 39 6.88 16.75 2.08
N SER A 40 5.89 17.62 1.91
CA SER A 40 5.30 18.39 3.01
C SER A 40 4.57 17.46 3.99
N THR A 41 4.56 17.82 5.28
CA THR A 41 3.77 17.12 6.28
C THR A 41 2.28 17.31 5.98
N LEU A 42 1.53 16.21 5.97
CA LEU A 42 0.09 16.22 5.73
C LEU A 42 -0.69 16.34 7.03
N ARG A 43 -1.87 16.96 6.95
CA ARG A 43 -2.87 16.94 8.01
C ARG A 43 -3.98 15.96 7.63
N PRO A 44 -4.65 15.33 8.62
CA PRO A 44 -5.83 14.50 8.35
C PRO A 44 -6.92 15.30 7.63
N SER A 45 -7.65 14.60 6.77
CA SER A 45 -8.78 15.10 5.97
C SER A 45 -9.93 14.09 5.98
N GLN A 46 -10.99 14.37 5.19
CA GLN A 46 -12.18 13.52 5.10
C GLN A 46 -11.89 12.12 4.52
N PHE A 47 -10.83 11.96 3.73
CA PHE A 47 -10.34 10.64 3.32
C PHE A 47 -8.85 10.60 3.62
N THR A 48 -8.46 9.84 4.64
CA THR A 48 -7.07 9.79 5.12
C THR A 48 -6.55 8.36 5.12
N VAL A 49 -5.35 8.18 4.60
CA VAL A 49 -4.59 6.95 4.74
C VAL A 49 -3.46 7.21 5.72
N PHE A 50 -3.58 6.63 6.91
CA PHE A 50 -2.56 6.66 7.94
C PHE A 50 -1.58 5.51 7.77
N GLY A 51 -0.33 5.75 8.14
CA GLY A 51 0.65 4.69 8.33
C GLY A 51 0.45 4.03 9.68
N PHE A 52 0.49 2.70 9.75
CA PHE A 52 0.44 1.95 11.00
C PHE A 52 1.78 1.23 11.22
N PRO A 53 2.80 1.92 11.78
CA PRO A 53 4.16 1.41 11.89
C PRO A 53 4.25 0.28 12.93
N ALA A 54 4.60 -0.94 12.50
CA ALA A 54 4.52 -2.12 13.35
C ALA A 54 5.33 -2.03 14.65
N VAL A 55 6.51 -1.39 14.63
CA VAL A 55 7.42 -1.26 15.79
C VAL A 55 6.82 -0.35 16.86
N GLU A 56 6.43 0.86 16.48
CA GLU A 56 5.86 1.83 17.43
C GLU A 56 4.55 1.32 18.04
N MET A 57 3.79 0.53 17.28
CA MET A 57 2.55 -0.07 17.75
C MET A 57 2.80 -1.21 18.73
N GLU A 58 3.84 -2.01 18.52
CA GLU A 58 4.26 -3.05 19.47
C GLU A 58 4.79 -2.43 20.77
N GLU A 59 5.62 -1.38 20.70
CA GLU A 59 6.09 -0.63 21.86
C GLU A 59 4.91 -0.06 22.69
N ARG A 60 3.85 0.38 22.01
CA ARG A 60 2.60 0.85 22.63
C ARG A 60 1.67 -0.29 23.08
N ARG A 61 2.00 -1.55 22.77
CA ARG A 61 1.14 -2.73 22.94
C ARG A 61 -0.22 -2.60 22.26
N TRP A 62 -0.26 -1.93 21.11
CA TRP A 62 -1.46 -1.73 20.30
C TRP A 62 -1.58 -2.81 19.23
N LYS A 63 -2.80 -3.32 19.05
CA LYS A 63 -3.13 -4.32 18.03
C LYS A 63 -4.39 -3.88 17.30
N ILE A 64 -4.35 -3.90 15.97
CA ILE A 64 -5.56 -3.75 15.15
C ILE A 64 -6.35 -5.05 15.28
N ILE A 65 -7.53 -4.96 15.88
CA ILE A 65 -8.53 -6.02 15.84
C ILE A 65 -9.44 -5.71 14.66
N ILE A 66 -9.33 -6.50 13.60
CA ILE A 66 -10.23 -6.40 12.46
C ILE A 66 -11.48 -7.19 12.82
N THR A 67 -12.59 -6.49 13.09
CA THR A 67 -13.87 -7.10 13.48
C THR A 67 -14.49 -7.93 12.37
N HIS A 68 -14.19 -7.58 11.12
CA HIS A 68 -14.55 -8.32 9.93
C HIS A 68 -13.27 -8.84 9.28
N GLU A 69 -12.50 -9.65 10.04
CA GLU A 69 -11.31 -10.31 9.48
C GLU A 69 -11.81 -11.41 8.54
N VAL A 70 -11.81 -11.08 7.26
CA VAL A 70 -12.03 -12.04 6.20
C VAL A 70 -10.97 -13.16 6.33
N PRO A 71 -11.36 -14.43 6.51
CA PRO A 71 -10.40 -15.52 6.50
C PRO A 71 -9.67 -15.53 5.16
N LYS A 72 -8.37 -15.22 5.20
CA LYS A 72 -7.45 -15.44 4.09
C LYS A 72 -7.36 -16.93 3.84
N VAL A 73 -8.21 -17.49 2.98
CA VAL A 73 -7.91 -18.77 2.33
C VAL A 73 -6.91 -18.46 1.21
N VAL A 74 -5.69 -18.18 1.62
CA VAL A 74 -4.55 -18.07 0.70
C VAL A 74 -3.92 -19.45 0.70
N GLU A 75 -4.36 -20.33 -0.20
CA GLU A 75 -3.51 -21.41 -0.70
C GLU A 75 -2.37 -20.79 -1.53
N MET A 76 -1.49 -20.03 -0.88
CA MET A 76 -0.15 -19.80 -1.44
C MET A 76 0.77 -20.80 -0.78
N LEU A 77 1.23 -21.75 -1.59
CA LEU A 77 2.58 -22.28 -1.49
C LEU A 77 3.58 -21.10 -1.53
N ARG A 78 3.74 -20.41 -0.40
CA ARG A 78 4.84 -19.47 -0.17
C ARG A 78 5.49 -19.88 1.12
N GLU A 79 6.77 -20.23 1.02
CA GLU A 79 7.70 -20.53 2.11
C GLU A 79 7.97 -19.32 3.04
N ILE A 80 7.10 -18.30 3.04
CA ILE A 80 7.14 -17.20 3.98
C ILE A 80 6.11 -17.52 5.05
N ALA A 81 6.57 -18.12 6.15
CA ALA A 81 5.75 -18.33 7.33
C ALA A 81 5.17 -16.98 7.78
N PHE A 82 3.86 -16.80 7.56
CA PHE A 82 3.05 -15.74 8.15
C PHE A 82 2.96 -16.00 9.66
N GLU A 83 4.02 -15.71 10.40
CA GLU A 83 3.93 -15.62 11.85
C GLU A 83 3.29 -14.28 12.18
N ARG A 84 1.99 -14.34 12.46
CA ARG A 84 1.32 -13.29 13.25
C ARG A 84 2.16 -13.12 14.52
N PRO A 85 2.47 -11.90 14.98
CA PRO A 85 2.98 -11.73 16.33
C PRO A 85 1.90 -12.22 17.29
N GLU A 86 2.00 -13.50 17.66
CA GLU A 86 1.27 -14.08 18.76
C GLU A 86 1.91 -13.49 20.01
N PHE A 87 1.29 -12.43 20.52
CA PHE A 87 1.46 -12.12 21.94
C PHE A 87 1.13 -13.41 22.68
N GLY A 88 2.06 -13.85 23.52
CA GLY A 88 1.99 -15.12 24.21
C GLY A 88 0.63 -15.35 24.86
N THR A 89 0.33 -16.61 25.12
CA THR A 89 -0.94 -17.11 25.72
C THR A 89 -1.36 -16.40 27.01
N GLU A 90 -0.51 -15.57 27.61
CA GLU A 90 -0.76 -14.80 28.84
C GLU A 90 -1.54 -13.47 28.64
N ASP A 91 -1.61 -12.90 27.42
CA ASP A 91 -2.13 -11.53 27.22
C ASP A 91 -3.63 -11.43 26.83
N GLN A 92 -4.35 -12.55 26.71
CA GLN A 92 -5.75 -12.53 26.22
C GLN A 92 -6.74 -11.80 27.15
N GLN A 93 -6.41 -11.61 28.43
CA GLN A 93 -7.35 -11.08 29.44
C GLN A 93 -7.22 -9.56 29.69
N ASN A 94 -6.22 -8.87 29.14
CA ASN A 94 -5.93 -7.46 29.45
C ASN A 94 -5.88 -6.52 28.23
N PHE A 95 -6.64 -6.80 27.17
CA PHE A 95 -6.75 -5.87 26.05
C PHE A 95 -7.64 -4.68 26.39
N ARG A 96 -7.02 -3.52 26.64
CA ARG A 96 -7.74 -2.24 26.71
C ARG A 96 -8.07 -1.77 25.30
N ARG A 97 -9.36 -1.51 25.02
CA ARG A 97 -9.76 -0.82 23.78
C ARG A 97 -9.26 0.62 23.84
N VAL A 98 -8.49 1.01 22.83
CA VAL A 98 -8.00 2.38 22.66
C VAL A 98 -8.99 3.14 21.76
N PRO A 99 -9.43 4.34 22.13
CA PRO A 99 -10.27 5.18 21.26
C PRO A 99 -9.59 5.47 19.92
N MET A 100 -10.34 5.40 18.83
CA MET A 100 -9.76 5.55 17.48
C MET A 100 -9.16 6.94 17.26
N GLU A 101 -9.73 7.96 17.90
CA GLU A 101 -9.25 9.34 17.84
C GLU A 101 -7.84 9.48 18.44
N GLU A 102 -7.56 8.72 19.51
CA GLU A 102 -6.24 8.66 20.12
C GLU A 102 -5.23 8.01 19.17
N VAL A 103 -5.64 6.91 18.52
CA VAL A 103 -4.83 6.24 17.50
C VAL A 103 -4.51 7.21 16.35
N MET A 104 -5.53 7.81 15.73
CA MET A 104 -5.36 8.70 14.57
C MET A 104 -4.47 9.93 14.85
N ARG A 105 -4.42 10.44 16.09
CA ARG A 105 -3.53 11.55 16.48
C ARG A 105 -2.05 11.17 16.50
N THR A 106 -1.75 9.87 16.66
CA THR A 106 -0.38 9.37 16.79
C THR A 106 0.18 8.84 15.47
N LEU A 107 -0.70 8.46 14.54
CA LEU A 107 -0.27 7.87 13.29
C LEU A 107 0.18 8.93 12.27
N PRO A 108 1.26 8.66 11.51
CA PRO A 108 1.65 9.54 10.42
C PRO A 108 0.61 9.51 9.30
N VAL A 109 0.25 10.69 8.78
CA VAL A 109 -0.61 10.82 7.60
C VAL A 109 0.24 10.57 6.34
N VAL A 110 -0.08 9.51 5.60
CA VAL A 110 0.66 9.11 4.39
C VAL A 110 0.00 9.69 3.14
N LEU A 111 -1.32 9.54 3.03
CA LEU A 111 -2.11 10.04 1.89
C LEU A 111 -3.40 10.71 2.37
N THR A 112 -3.92 11.58 1.52
CA THR A 112 -5.26 12.19 1.63
C THR A 112 -5.97 12.09 0.27
N GLU A 113 -7.22 12.53 0.16
CA GLU A 113 -7.98 12.55 -1.10
C GLU A 113 -7.24 13.25 -2.26
N GLN A 114 -6.42 14.27 -1.96
CA GLN A 114 -5.66 15.03 -2.96
C GLN A 114 -4.62 14.16 -3.69
N HIS A 115 -4.17 13.09 -3.03
CA HIS A 115 -3.12 12.21 -3.54
C HIS A 115 -3.67 11.04 -4.35
N ILE A 116 -5.00 10.91 -4.44
CA ILE A 116 -5.70 9.83 -5.10
C ILE A 116 -6.35 10.37 -6.37
N GLU A 117 -5.96 9.79 -7.50
CA GLU A 117 -6.47 10.16 -8.82
C GLU A 117 -7.88 9.59 -9.02
N LYS A 118 -8.04 8.28 -8.77
CA LYS A 118 -9.27 7.52 -9.03
C LYS A 118 -9.46 6.40 -8.02
N VAL A 119 -10.71 6.11 -7.67
CA VAL A 119 -11.11 4.91 -6.90
C VAL A 119 -12.20 4.17 -7.67
N TRP A 120 -12.14 2.84 -7.70
CA TRP A 120 -13.21 2.00 -8.27
C TRP A 120 -13.27 0.66 -7.53
N VAL A 121 -14.42 0.00 -7.67
CA VAL A 121 -14.68 -1.33 -7.12
C VAL A 121 -14.61 -2.34 -8.26
N GLU A 122 -13.91 -3.45 -8.05
CA GLU A 122 -13.88 -4.62 -8.93
C GLU A 122 -14.53 -5.79 -8.17
N SER A 123 -15.48 -6.48 -8.79
CA SER A 123 -15.99 -7.76 -8.27
C SER A 123 -15.19 -8.90 -8.89
N ARG A 124 -14.79 -9.86 -8.06
CA ARG A 124 -14.02 -11.05 -8.46
C ARG A 124 -14.71 -12.29 -7.96
N GLU A 125 -14.75 -13.32 -8.80
CA GLU A 125 -15.25 -14.63 -8.41
C GLU A 125 -14.27 -15.29 -7.43
N ALA A 126 -14.82 -15.88 -6.39
CA ALA A 126 -14.04 -16.62 -5.42
C ALA A 126 -14.03 -18.10 -5.77
N GLU A 127 -13.17 -18.50 -6.73
CA GLU A 127 -13.08 -19.90 -7.18
C GLU A 127 -12.79 -20.91 -6.03
N THR A 128 -12.14 -20.46 -4.95
CA THR A 128 -11.73 -21.31 -3.81
C THR A 128 -12.58 -21.15 -2.54
N LEU A 129 -13.50 -20.18 -2.47
CA LEU A 129 -14.28 -19.92 -1.26
C LEU A 129 -15.64 -20.61 -1.35
N ARG A 130 -15.73 -21.83 -0.82
CA ARG A 130 -16.96 -22.65 -0.82
C ARG A 130 -18.19 -21.96 -0.21
N ALA A 131 -18.04 -20.86 0.54
CA ALA A 131 -19.12 -20.16 1.26
C ALA A 131 -19.59 -18.85 0.60
N GLN A 132 -18.80 -18.19 -0.26
CA GLN A 132 -19.13 -16.88 -0.85
C GLN A 132 -18.72 -16.86 -2.31
N ARG A 133 -19.65 -16.54 -3.21
CA ARG A 133 -19.45 -16.61 -4.66
C ARG A 133 -18.54 -15.51 -5.23
N ALA A 134 -18.45 -14.37 -4.55
CA ALA A 134 -17.66 -13.24 -5.00
C ALA A 134 -17.03 -12.49 -3.83
N TYR A 135 -15.94 -11.78 -4.13
CA TYR A 135 -15.36 -10.76 -3.27
C TYR A 135 -15.10 -9.51 -4.10
N TYR A 136 -15.11 -8.38 -3.42
CA TYR A 136 -14.89 -7.05 -3.97
C TYR A 136 -13.49 -6.58 -3.61
N VAL A 137 -12.91 -5.82 -4.52
CA VAL A 137 -11.62 -5.16 -4.36
C VAL A 137 -11.84 -3.67 -4.59
N VAL A 138 -11.47 -2.85 -3.61
CA VAL A 138 -11.42 -1.40 -3.81
C VAL A 138 -10.03 -1.03 -4.29
N HIS A 139 -9.97 -0.47 -5.48
CA HIS A 139 -8.73 -0.05 -6.11
C HIS A 139 -8.54 1.45 -5.99
N LEU A 140 -7.32 1.86 -5.64
CA LEU A 140 -6.92 3.26 -5.63
C LEU A 140 -5.81 3.46 -6.66
N ARG A 141 -6.02 4.42 -7.55
CA ARG A 141 -5.02 5.01 -8.42
C ARG A 141 -4.45 6.23 -7.73
N LEU A 142 -3.14 6.27 -7.55
CA LEU A 142 -2.45 7.36 -6.89
C LEU A 142 -1.89 8.34 -7.92
N THR A 143 -1.90 9.62 -7.55
CA THR A 143 -1.14 10.65 -8.28
C THR A 143 0.36 10.36 -8.21
N THR A 144 1.17 11.03 -9.04
CA THR A 144 2.64 10.90 -8.97
C THR A 144 3.18 11.26 -7.58
N GLU A 145 2.65 12.32 -6.95
CA GLU A 145 3.00 12.67 -5.57
C GLU A 145 2.53 11.61 -4.57
N GLY A 146 1.29 11.13 -4.69
CA GLY A 146 0.75 10.06 -3.84
C GLY A 146 1.60 8.79 -3.89
N ARG A 147 2.09 8.43 -5.09
CA ARG A 147 3.03 7.31 -5.24
C ARG A 147 4.34 7.60 -4.52
N ALA A 148 4.96 8.76 -4.76
CA ALA A 148 6.19 9.14 -4.07
C ALA A 148 6.05 9.07 -2.53
N ARG A 149 4.95 9.60 -1.98
CA ARG A 149 4.66 9.56 -0.53
C ARG A 149 4.56 8.14 0.00
N LEU A 150 3.77 7.29 -0.66
CA LEU A 150 3.61 5.91 -0.24
C LEU A 150 4.94 5.13 -0.34
N TRP A 151 5.72 5.35 -1.39
CA TRP A 151 7.06 4.77 -1.54
C TRP A 151 8.00 5.21 -0.42
N HIS A 152 8.05 6.51 -0.10
CA HIS A 152 8.87 7.04 0.99
C HIS A 152 8.51 6.42 2.33
N TYR A 153 7.21 6.38 2.66
CA TYR A 153 6.73 5.76 3.88
C TYR A 153 7.07 4.27 3.93
N ALA A 154 6.70 3.50 2.88
CA ALA A 154 6.97 2.07 2.82
C ALA A 154 8.46 1.77 2.99
N ARG A 155 9.30 2.57 2.35
CA ARG A 155 10.75 2.44 2.44
C ARG A 155 11.28 2.77 3.83
N GLU A 156 10.84 3.85 4.46
CA GLU A 156 11.29 4.20 5.80
C GLU A 156 11.00 3.07 6.78
N GLN A 157 9.78 2.50 6.72
CA GLN A 157 9.36 1.44 7.61
C GLN A 157 10.04 0.09 7.30
N LEU A 158 10.19 -0.27 6.02
CA LEU A 158 10.79 -1.54 5.61
C LEU A 158 12.33 -1.52 5.63
N ALA A 159 12.96 -0.37 5.39
CA ALA A 159 14.42 -0.24 5.45
C ALA A 159 14.91 -0.28 6.90
N ARG A 160 14.19 0.33 7.86
CA ARG A 160 14.49 0.19 9.30
C ARG A 160 14.59 -1.28 9.71
N SER A 161 13.66 -2.11 9.23
CA SER A 161 13.62 -3.56 9.55
C SER A 161 14.82 -4.32 8.96
N ARG A 162 15.27 -3.98 7.75
CA ARG A 162 16.39 -4.68 7.09
C ARG A 162 17.76 -4.38 7.69
N VAL A 163 17.96 -3.19 8.26
CA VAL A 163 19.25 -2.79 8.85
C VAL A 163 19.55 -3.56 10.14
N LEU A 164 18.51 -3.98 10.87
CA LEU A 164 18.63 -4.63 12.16
C LEU A 164 18.63 -6.17 12.10
N GLY A 165 18.59 -6.77 10.91
CA GLY A 165 18.48 -8.24 10.76
C GLY A 165 17.16 -8.80 11.28
N GLU A 166 16.18 -7.93 11.55
CA GLU A 166 14.88 -8.32 12.09
C GLU A 166 14.00 -8.95 11.01
N LYS A 167 13.12 -9.87 11.45
CA LYS A 167 12.09 -10.46 10.58
C LYS A 167 11.21 -9.33 10.01
N LEU A 168 10.93 -9.36 8.71
CA LEU A 168 10.03 -8.39 8.09
C LEU A 168 8.67 -8.43 8.79
N ARG A 169 8.31 -7.35 9.47
CA ARG A 169 7.00 -7.19 10.11
C ARG A 169 5.98 -6.71 9.09
N ASP A 170 4.73 -7.13 9.28
CA ASP A 170 3.58 -6.68 8.47
C ASP A 170 3.32 -5.19 8.71
N GLN A 171 3.90 -4.34 7.88
CA GLN A 171 3.59 -2.91 7.86
C GLN A 171 2.19 -2.72 7.27
N ARG A 172 1.34 -1.96 7.97
CA ARG A 172 -0.05 -1.73 7.56
C ARG A 172 -0.30 -0.26 7.30
N LEU A 173 -1.30 -0.01 6.48
CA LEU A 173 -1.96 1.28 6.38
C LEU A 173 -3.26 1.20 7.15
N LEU A 174 -3.82 2.35 7.54
CA LEU A 174 -5.17 2.46 8.06
C LEU A 174 -5.93 3.46 7.18
N VAL A 175 -6.97 2.98 6.49
CA VAL A 175 -7.83 3.77 5.62
C VAL A 175 -9.03 4.25 6.43
N VAL A 176 -9.18 5.57 6.50
CA VAL A 176 -10.23 6.25 7.25
C VAL A 176 -11.05 7.12 6.29
N VAL A 177 -12.37 7.02 6.39
CA VAL A 177 -13.32 7.85 5.67
C VAL A 177 -14.18 8.57 6.72
N GLY A 178 -14.16 9.90 6.70
CA GLY A 178 -14.69 10.72 7.77
C GLY A 178 -13.94 10.43 9.07
N GLU A 179 -14.67 9.92 10.07
CA GLU A 179 -14.13 9.49 11.37
C GLU A 179 -14.07 7.96 11.50
N GLN A 180 -14.50 7.24 10.46
CA GLN A 180 -14.66 5.79 10.52
C GLN A 180 -13.47 5.08 9.86
N PRO A 181 -12.76 4.20 10.59
CA PRO A 181 -11.75 3.31 10.01
C PRO A 181 -12.43 2.17 9.25
N TRP A 182 -12.02 1.95 8.01
CA TRP A 182 -12.64 0.96 7.13
C TRP A 182 -11.74 -0.22 6.78
N ALA A 183 -10.45 0.01 6.61
CA ALA A 183 -9.54 -1.03 6.17
C ALA A 183 -8.13 -0.86 6.71
N ALA A 184 -7.42 -1.97 6.85
CA ALA A 184 -6.02 -1.98 7.24
C ALA A 184 -5.14 -2.81 6.29
N PRO A 185 -4.96 -2.38 5.02
CA PRO A 185 -4.22 -3.15 4.03
C PRO A 185 -2.73 -3.25 4.38
N ILE A 186 -2.11 -4.37 4.00
CA ILE A 186 -0.69 -4.62 4.21
C ILE A 186 0.11 -3.95 3.09
N ILE A 187 1.22 -3.33 3.45
CA ILE A 187 2.17 -2.74 2.52
C ILE A 187 3.11 -3.84 2.03
N SER A 188 3.06 -4.15 0.73
CA SER A 188 3.98 -5.12 0.15
C SER A 188 5.40 -4.54 0.04
N SER A 189 6.40 -5.42 0.07
CA SER A 189 7.81 -5.00 -0.10
C SER A 189 8.10 -4.39 -1.47
N GLU A 190 7.27 -4.66 -2.46
CA GLU A 190 7.39 -4.11 -3.82
C GLU A 190 7.14 -2.60 -3.84
N VAL A 191 6.25 -2.10 -2.97
CA VAL A 191 5.96 -0.67 -2.84
C VAL A 191 7.20 0.13 -2.39
N ALA A 192 8.11 -0.47 -1.62
CA ALA A 192 9.35 0.19 -1.19
C ALA A 192 10.46 0.22 -2.26
N SER A 193 10.21 -0.36 -3.44
CA SER A 193 11.18 -0.39 -4.53
C SER A 193 11.06 0.85 -5.42
N SER A 194 12.18 1.38 -5.92
CA SER A 194 12.13 2.49 -6.90
C SER A 194 11.57 2.06 -8.25
N TRP A 195 11.61 0.75 -8.58
CA TRP A 195 11.04 0.24 -9.83
C TRP A 195 9.53 0.46 -9.89
N TRP A 196 8.84 0.40 -8.75
CA TRP A 196 7.41 0.67 -8.66
C TRP A 196 7.05 2.11 -9.09
N LEU A 197 7.89 3.10 -8.77
CA LEU A 197 7.73 4.48 -9.25
C LEU A 197 8.00 4.63 -10.76
N MET A 198 8.95 3.84 -11.28
CA MET A 198 9.48 4.01 -12.64
C MET A 198 8.87 3.08 -13.68
N SER A 199 8.09 2.10 -13.25
CA SER A 199 7.41 1.15 -14.10
C SER A 199 6.57 1.94 -15.12
N ARG A 200 7.02 2.01 -16.38
CA ARG A 200 6.16 2.45 -17.50
C ARG A 200 4.97 1.50 -17.67
N PHE A 201 5.08 0.29 -17.12
CA PHE A 201 3.98 -0.65 -16.95
C PHE A 201 3.05 -0.30 -15.78
N SER A 202 3.30 0.75 -14.99
CA SER A 202 2.30 1.29 -14.03
C SER A 202 1.07 1.84 -14.76
N MET A 203 1.18 2.17 -16.05
CA MET A 203 0.02 2.43 -16.91
C MET A 203 -0.76 1.14 -17.23
N LEU A 204 -0.11 -0.03 -17.22
CA LEU A 204 -0.77 -1.33 -17.39
C LEU A 204 -1.28 -1.92 -16.08
N GLN A 205 -0.70 -1.52 -14.94
CA GLN A 205 -1.26 -1.86 -13.64
C GLN A 205 -2.55 -1.06 -13.46
N PRO A 206 -3.71 -1.73 -13.30
CA PRO A 206 -4.97 -1.02 -13.19
C PRO A 206 -4.97 -0.16 -11.93
N SER A 207 -4.35 -0.60 -10.83
CA SER A 207 -4.36 0.05 -9.50
C SER A 207 -3.00 0.08 -8.80
N ASP A 208 -2.77 1.12 -8.00
CA ASP A 208 -1.55 1.27 -7.19
C ASP A 208 -1.71 0.70 -5.77
N VAL A 209 -2.89 0.86 -5.16
CA VAL A 209 -3.25 0.26 -3.87
C VAL A 209 -4.54 -0.53 -4.03
N GLN A 210 -4.59 -1.70 -3.39
CA GLN A 210 -5.78 -2.56 -3.39
C GLN A 210 -6.18 -2.83 -1.93
N ILE A 211 -7.47 -2.62 -1.65
CA ILE A 211 -8.09 -3.04 -0.40
C ILE A 211 -8.87 -4.31 -0.73
N PHE A 212 -8.32 -5.45 -0.30
CA PHE A 212 -8.92 -6.76 -0.55
C PHE A 212 -8.53 -7.75 0.56
N PRO A 213 -9.30 -8.84 0.65
CA PRO A 213 -10.65 -9.02 0.10
C PRO A 213 -11.72 -8.28 0.91
N ILE A 214 -12.76 -7.75 0.25
CA ILE A 214 -13.97 -7.21 0.90
C ILE A 214 -15.16 -8.06 0.43
N TYR A 215 -15.88 -8.76 1.30
CA TYR A 215 -17.02 -9.57 0.84
C TYR A 215 -18.34 -8.83 0.76
N ASP A 216 -18.45 -7.72 1.48
CA ASP A 216 -19.64 -6.90 1.48
C ASP A 216 -19.51 -5.81 0.41
N GLU A 217 -20.36 -5.89 -0.60
CA GLU A 217 -20.43 -4.90 -1.68
C GLU A 217 -20.72 -3.49 -1.15
N GLU A 218 -21.59 -3.38 -0.15
CA GLU A 218 -22.00 -2.10 0.43
C GLU A 218 -20.81 -1.40 1.09
N ILE A 219 -19.97 -2.17 1.79
CA ILE A 219 -18.72 -1.67 2.37
C ILE A 219 -17.76 -1.19 1.27
N ALA A 220 -17.56 -1.99 0.23
CA ALA A 220 -16.66 -1.63 -0.88
C ALA A 220 -17.12 -0.33 -1.56
N ASN A 221 -18.43 -0.21 -1.80
CA ASN A 221 -19.04 0.98 -2.39
C ASN A 221 -19.00 2.18 -1.44
N THR A 222 -19.17 1.99 -0.14
CA THR A 222 -19.09 3.07 0.86
C THR A 222 -17.68 3.68 0.91
N ILE A 223 -16.63 2.86 0.84
CA ILE A 223 -15.25 3.36 0.75
C ILE A 223 -15.05 4.19 -0.53
N ALA A 224 -15.53 3.69 -1.67
CA ALA A 224 -15.40 4.38 -2.94
C ALA A 224 -16.21 5.69 -3.01
N GLN A 225 -17.44 5.69 -2.49
CA GLN A 225 -18.30 6.88 -2.39
C GLN A 225 -17.72 7.90 -1.41
N GLY A 226 -17.22 7.46 -0.26
CA GLY A 226 -16.58 8.31 0.73
C GLY A 226 -15.37 9.08 0.16
N PHE A 227 -14.59 8.44 -0.72
CA PHE A 227 -13.55 9.15 -1.48
C PHE A 227 -14.13 10.25 -2.39
N ALA A 228 -15.18 9.93 -3.15
CA ALA A 228 -15.81 10.89 -4.07
C ALA A 228 -16.35 12.12 -3.30
N GLU A 229 -17.02 11.89 -2.17
CA GLU A 229 -17.51 12.95 -1.30
C GLU A 229 -16.39 13.80 -0.71
N ALA A 230 -15.32 13.16 -0.22
CA ALA A 230 -14.15 13.87 0.30
C ALA A 230 -13.53 14.78 -0.78
N LYS A 231 -13.40 14.27 -2.01
CA LYS A 231 -12.87 15.03 -3.15
C LYS A 231 -13.75 16.23 -3.49
N GLN A 232 -15.08 16.06 -3.51
CA GLN A 232 -16.01 17.16 -3.75
C GLN A 232 -15.93 18.23 -2.64
N LYS A 233 -15.89 17.82 -1.37
CA LYS A 233 -15.74 18.74 -0.22
C LYS A 233 -14.41 19.51 -0.28
N ALA A 234 -13.32 18.86 -0.65
CA ALA A 234 -12.01 19.48 -0.81
C ALA A 234 -12.03 20.56 -1.90
N ILE A 235 -12.65 20.27 -3.06
CA ILE A 235 -12.81 21.23 -4.15
C ILE A 235 -13.67 22.42 -3.70
N ALA A 236 -14.81 22.18 -3.06
CA ALA A 236 -15.69 23.23 -2.57
C ALA A 236 -15.01 24.16 -1.54
N THR A 237 -14.15 23.60 -0.68
CA THR A 237 -13.39 24.36 0.31
C THR A 237 -12.29 25.20 -0.35
N ALA A 238 -11.63 24.66 -1.39
CA ALA A 238 -10.64 25.39 -2.17
C ALA A 238 -11.27 26.56 -2.96
N SER A 239 -12.46 26.37 -3.53
CA SER A 239 -13.18 27.43 -4.25
C SER A 239 -13.69 28.56 -3.35
N ARG A 240 -13.96 28.28 -2.07
CA ARG A 240 -14.38 29.31 -1.08
C ARG A 240 -13.22 30.12 -0.50
N SER A 241 -11.99 29.66 -0.67
CA SER A 241 -10.78 30.29 -0.11
C SER A 241 -10.02 31.14 -1.13
N GLN A 242 -10.53 31.29 -2.35
CA GLN A 242 -10.04 32.25 -3.33
C GLN A 242 -10.88 33.55 -3.23
N PRO A 243 -10.25 34.70 -2.94
CA PRO A 243 -10.93 36.01 -2.86
C PRO A 243 -11.41 36.52 -4.22
#